data_AF-A0A4Y7U4V7-F1
#
_entry.id   AF-A0A4Y7U4V7-F1
#
_cell.length_a   1.000
_cell.length_b   1.000
_cell.length_c   1.000
_cell.angle_alpha   90.00
_cell.angle_beta   90.00
_cell.angle_gamma   90.00
#
_symmetry.space_group_name_H-M   'P 1'
#
loop_
_entity.id
_entity.type
_entity.pdbx_description
1 polymer ?
#
loop_
_entity_poly.entity_id
_entity_poly.type
_entity_poly.pdbx_seq_one_letter_code
_entity_poly.pdbx_strand_id
1 'polypeptide(L)'
;MNNFILIFFFLALGLLLQRIKQFPVHIYKHLNKIVIYFCLPAITLYHIPKIKWNPELLFPIGAGWISFLLAFIFFHFLGKRLGWSNKLIGCMILTAGLSNSSFLGYPIIEALFGKKGLET
;
A
#
# COMPACT_ATOMS: atom_id res chain seq x y z
N MET A 1 17.86 -1.13 4.73
CA MET A 1 17.57 -1.14 6.20
C MET A 1 17.05 0.20 6.72
N ASN A 2 17.66 1.35 6.38
CA ASN A 2 17.16 2.67 6.83
C ASN A 2 15.68 2.93 6.49
N ASN A 3 15.24 2.56 5.28
CA ASN A 3 13.85 2.83 4.83
C ASN A 3 12.79 2.06 5.63
N PHE A 4 13.13 0.90 6.19
CA PHE A 4 12.20 0.12 7.01
C PHE A 4 12.03 0.72 8.41
N ILE A 5 13.14 1.18 9.02
CA ILE A 5 13.11 1.86 10.32
C ILE A 5 12.29 3.16 10.23
N LEU A 6 12.39 3.87 9.10
CA LEU A 6 11.62 5.09 8.86
C LEU A 6 10.11 4.86 8.91
N ILE A 7 9.60 3.71 8.45
CA ILE A 7 8.16 3.38 8.54
C ILE A 7 7.70 3.39 10.00
N PHE A 8 8.38 2.61 10.85
CA PHE A 8 8.02 2.51 12.27
C PHE A 8 8.26 3.82 13.00
N PHE A 9 9.33 4.54 12.64
CA PHE A 9 9.61 5.86 13.18
C PHE A 9 8.48 6.85 12.88
N PHE A 10 8.04 6.97 11.62
CA PHE A 10 6.95 7.88 11.25
C PHE A 10 5.60 7.46 11.83
N LEU A 11 5.34 6.15 11.96
CA LEU A 11 4.15 5.66 12.66
C LEU A 11 4.16 6.07 14.13
N ALA A 12 5.27 5.81 14.83
CA ALA A 12 5.43 6.18 16.24
C ALA A 12 5.34 7.70 16.43
N LEU A 13 5.98 8.47 15.55
CA LEU A 13 5.91 9.93 15.55
C LEU A 13 4.47 10.41 15.37
N GLY A 14 3.72 9.84 14.43
CA GLY A 14 2.30 10.16 14.23
C GLY A 14 1.46 9.88 15.48
N LEU A 15 1.69 8.75 16.15
CA LEU A 15 1.00 8.41 17.41
C LEU A 15 1.35 9.37 18.56
N LEU A 16 2.60 9.83 18.62
CA LEU A 16 3.03 10.82 19.61
C LEU A 16 2.42 12.20 19.33
N LEU A 17 2.42 12.63 18.06
CA LEU A 17 1.85 13.91 17.64
C LEU A 17 0.34 13.99 17.89
N GLN A 18 -0.38 12.87 17.82
CA GLN A 18 -1.80 12.80 18.19
C GLN A 18 -2.08 13.20 19.64
N ARG A 19 -1.08 13.11 20.54
CA ARG A 19 -1.24 13.51 21.95
C ARG A 19 -1.08 15.02 22.17
N ILE A 20 -0.58 15.76 21.18
CA ILE A 20 -0.36 17.20 21.27
C ILE A 20 -1.65 17.93 20.89
N LYS A 21 -2.28 18.61 21.86
CA LYS A 21 -3.58 19.30 21.68
C LYS A 21 -3.59 20.36 20.57
N GLN A 22 -2.45 20.98 20.29
CA GLN A 22 -2.29 22.00 19.25
C GLN A 22 -2.08 21.41 17.84
N PHE A 23 -1.86 20.10 17.73
CA PHE A 23 -1.56 19.48 16.44
C PHE A 23 -2.85 19.26 15.61
N PRO A 24 -2.89 19.73 14.35
CA PRO A 24 -4.10 19.66 13.53
C PRO A 24 -4.44 18.21 13.14
N VAL A 25 -5.53 17.68 13.71
CA VAL A 25 -6.00 16.29 13.48
C VAL A 25 -6.39 16.02 12.01
N HIS A 26 -6.61 17.05 11.19
CA HIS A 26 -6.99 16.93 9.78
C HIS A 26 -5.82 17.11 8.79
N ILE A 27 -4.59 17.28 9.27
CA ILE A 27 -3.43 17.51 8.39
C ILE A 27 -3.18 16.34 7.44
N TYR A 28 -3.48 15.11 7.86
CA TYR A 28 -3.35 13.91 7.02
C TYR A 28 -4.16 14.01 5.72
N LYS A 29 -5.32 14.70 5.72
CA LYS A 29 -6.12 14.89 4.51
C LYS A 29 -5.39 15.75 3.48
N HIS A 30 -4.68 16.78 3.92
CA HIS A 30 -3.90 17.66 3.05
C HIS A 30 -2.67 16.93 2.51
N LEU A 31 -1.96 16.20 3.37
CA LEU A 31 -0.83 15.36 2.97
C LEU A 31 -1.26 14.30 1.95
N ASN A 32 -2.37 13.61 2.17
CA ASN A 32 -2.91 12.63 1.23
C ASN A 32 -3.25 13.26 -0.13
N LYS A 33 -3.78 14.48 -0.17
CA LYS A 33 -4.02 15.20 -1.42
C LYS A 33 -2.71 15.46 -2.18
N ILE A 34 -1.68 15.96 -1.49
CA ILE A 34 -0.37 16.18 -2.11
C ILE A 34 0.18 14.86 -2.67
N VAL A 35 0.10 13.80 -1.89
CA VAL A 35 0.57 12.47 -2.30
C VAL A 35 -0.17 11.96 -3.55
N ILE A 36 -1.50 12.03 -3.55
CA ILE A 36 -2.33 11.50 -4.64
C ILE A 36 -2.22 12.36 -5.91
N TYR A 37 -2.25 13.68 -5.78
CA TYR A 37 -2.32 14.59 -6.93
C TYR A 37 -0.95 15.04 -7.45
N PHE A 38 0.10 14.95 -6.65
CA PHE A 38 1.43 15.43 -7.04
C PHE A 38 2.47 14.31 -7.01
N CYS A 39 2.67 13.65 -5.87
CA CYS A 39 3.73 12.64 -5.73
C CYS A 39 3.50 11.41 -6.62
N LEU A 40 2.30 10.83 -6.60
CA LEU A 40 1.98 9.65 -7.41
C LEU A 40 2.12 9.93 -8.93
N PRO A 41 1.56 11.01 -9.49
CA PRO A 41 1.80 11.36 -10.89
C PRO A 41 3.26 11.62 -11.22
N ALA A 42 4.00 12.34 -10.37
CA ALA A 42 5.41 12.63 -10.59
C ALA A 42 6.26 11.35 -10.64
N ILE A 43 6.08 10.43 -9.69
CA ILE A 43 6.76 9.13 -9.67
C ILE A 43 6.37 8.31 -10.90
N THR A 44 5.09 8.30 -11.25
CA THR A 44 4.58 7.57 -12.42
C THR A 44 5.23 8.08 -13.70
N LEU A 45 5.23 9.40 -13.94
CA LEU A 45 5.88 10.02 -15.10
C LEU A 45 7.41 9.82 -15.12
N TYR A 46 8.04 9.72 -13.96
CA TYR A 46 9.47 9.46 -13.84
C TYR A 46 9.85 8.01 -14.18
N HIS A 47 9.01 7.04 -13.79
CA HIS A 47 9.27 5.62 -14.00
C HIS A 47 8.73 5.07 -15.32
N ILE A 48 7.59 5.55 -15.83
CA ILE A 48 6.98 5.11 -17.10
C ILE A 48 8.01 5.04 -18.25
N PRO A 49 8.83 6.07 -18.51
CA PRO A 49 9.77 6.06 -19.64
C PRO A 49 10.90 5.03 -19.50
N LYS A 50 11.14 4.53 -18.28
CA LYS A 50 12.19 3.56 -17.97
C LYS A 50 11.69 2.12 -18.08
N ILE A 51 10.38 1.91 -18.17
CA ILE A 51 9.78 0.60 -18.30
C ILE A 51 10.15 0.03 -19.67
N LYS A 52 10.80 -1.14 -19.67
CA LYS A 52 11.01 -1.93 -20.88
C LYS A 52 9.77 -2.79 -21.11
N TRP A 53 9.19 -2.70 -22.29
CA TRP A 53 8.07 -3.56 -22.67
C TRP A 53 8.53 -5.01 -22.79
N ASN A 54 8.13 -5.83 -21.82
CA ASN A 54 8.41 -7.26 -21.76
C ASN A 54 7.16 -7.98 -21.21
N PRO A 55 6.78 -9.15 -21.74
CA PRO A 55 5.78 -10.05 -21.13
C PRO A 55 5.94 -10.27 -19.62
N GLU A 56 7.16 -10.16 -19.08
CA GLU A 56 7.41 -10.23 -17.63
C GLU A 56 6.62 -9.18 -16.81
N LEU A 57 6.23 -8.05 -17.40
CA LEU A 57 5.35 -7.06 -16.76
C LEU A 57 3.97 -7.62 -16.40
N LEU A 58 3.55 -8.74 -17.01
CA LEU A 58 2.30 -9.42 -16.66
C LEU A 58 2.35 -10.03 -15.27
N PHE A 59 3.54 -10.37 -14.74
CA PHE A 59 3.68 -10.92 -13.39
C PHE A 59 3.23 -9.92 -12.30
N PRO A 60 3.78 -8.69 -12.20
CA PRO A 60 3.35 -7.75 -11.18
C PRO A 60 1.88 -7.29 -11.36
N ILE A 61 1.40 -7.17 -12.60
CA ILE A 61 0.00 -6.85 -12.88
C ILE A 61 -0.91 -7.99 -12.40
N GLY A 62 -0.58 -9.23 -12.76
CA GLY A 62 -1.31 -10.43 -12.38
C GLY A 62 -1.29 -10.67 -10.88
N ALA A 63 -0.15 -10.46 -10.21
CA ALA A 63 0.01 -10.61 -8.77
C ALA A 63 -0.99 -9.75 -7.98
N GLY A 64 -1.22 -8.51 -8.42
CA GLY A 64 -2.23 -7.63 -7.81
C GLY A 64 -3.65 -8.21 -7.89
N TRP A 65 -4.06 -8.64 -9.08
CA TRP A 65 -5.39 -9.24 -9.29
C TRP A 65 -5.56 -10.58 -8.57
N ILE A 66 -4.54 -11.43 -8.60
CA ILE A 66 -4.53 -12.71 -7.88
C ILE A 66 -4.66 -12.46 -6.38
N SER A 67 -3.90 -11.51 -5.81
CA SER A 67 -4.00 -11.14 -4.40
C SER A 67 -5.41 -10.68 -4.03
N PHE A 68 -6.03 -9.84 -4.88
CA PHE A 68 -7.41 -9.40 -4.65
C PHE A 68 -8.42 -10.55 -4.72
N LEU A 69 -8.33 -11.43 -5.73
CA LEU A 69 -9.21 -12.59 -5.87
C LEU A 69 -9.06 -13.57 -4.70
N LEU A 70 -7.83 -13.83 -4.26
CA LEU A 70 -7.57 -14.68 -3.09
C LEU A 70 -8.16 -14.06 -1.82
N ALA A 71 -7.97 -12.75 -1.61
CA ALA A 71 -8.59 -12.04 -0.49
C ALA A 71 -10.13 -12.11 -0.56
N PHE A 72 -10.71 -11.94 -1.75
CA PHE A 72 -12.15 -12.07 -1.97
C PHE A 72 -12.65 -13.46 -1.56
N ILE A 73 -12.08 -14.52 -2.13
CA ILE A 73 -12.49 -15.91 -1.86
C ILE A 73 -12.34 -16.22 -0.37
N PHE A 74 -11.19 -15.89 0.20
CA PHE A 74 -10.85 -16.17 1.59
C PHE A 74 -11.82 -15.47 2.56
N PHE A 75 -11.97 -14.15 2.48
CA PHE A 75 -12.81 -13.40 3.43
C PHE A 75 -14.30 -13.54 3.15
N HIS A 76 -14.70 -13.79 1.91
CA HIS A 76 -16.09 -14.12 1.62
C HIS A 76 -16.47 -15.43 2.30
N PHE A 77 -15.69 -16.48 2.11
CA PHE A 77 -15.96 -17.79 2.70
C PHE A 77 -15.84 -17.77 4.23
N LEU A 78 -14.76 -17.22 4.75
CA LEU A 78 -14.51 -17.11 6.18
C LEU A 78 -15.60 -16.26 6.86
N GLY A 79 -15.92 -15.10 6.29
CA GLY A 79 -16.93 -14.21 6.83
C GLY A 79 -18.33 -14.81 6.80
N LYS A 80 -18.69 -15.56 5.76
CA LYS A 80 -19.95 -16.31 5.74
C LYS A 80 -20.00 -17.39 6.83
N ARG A 81 -18.92 -18.13 7.03
CA ARG A 81 -18.83 -19.16 8.10
C ARG A 81 -18.90 -18.56 9.50
N LEU A 82 -18.33 -17.37 9.69
CA LEU A 82 -18.31 -16.68 10.99
C LEU A 82 -19.52 -15.74 11.21
N GLY A 83 -20.49 -15.72 10.29
CA GLY A 83 -21.71 -14.90 10.43
C GLY A 83 -21.46 -13.39 10.32
N TRP A 84 -20.39 -12.97 9.64
CA TRP A 84 -20.06 -11.55 9.48
C TRP A 84 -21.05 -10.83 8.56
N SER A 85 -21.28 -9.55 8.85
CA SER A 85 -22.05 -8.69 7.94
C SER A 85 -21.33 -8.52 6.61
N ASN A 86 -22.08 -8.34 5.52
CA ASN A 86 -21.51 -8.08 4.19
C ASN A 86 -20.59 -6.83 4.19
N LYS A 87 -20.85 -5.84 5.06
CA LYS A 87 -20.00 -4.66 5.24
C LYS A 87 -18.62 -5.04 5.78
N LEU A 88 -18.56 -5.90 6.79
CA LEU A 88 -17.30 -6.36 7.38
C LEU A 88 -16.50 -7.22 6.39
N ILE A 89 -17.19 -8.13 5.70
CA ILE A 89 -16.59 -8.96 4.64
C ILE A 89 -15.97 -8.07 3.56
N GLY A 90 -16.73 -7.12 3.03
CA GLY A 90 -16.24 -6.17 2.03
C GLY A 90 -15.04 -5.36 2.53
N CYS A 91 -15.07 -4.89 3.78
CA CYS A 91 -13.95 -4.19 4.40
C CYS A 91 -12.67 -5.05 4.40
N MET A 92 -12.75 -6.29 4.87
CA MET A 92 -11.59 -7.20 4.93
C MET A 92 -11.04 -7.51 3.54
N ILE A 93 -11.92 -7.76 2.56
CA ILE A 93 -11.53 -8.00 1.16
C ILE A 93 -10.76 -6.80 0.61
N LEU A 94 -11.26 -5.57 0.81
CA LEU A 94 -10.60 -4.37 0.33
C LEU A 94 -9.27 -4.11 1.06
N THR A 95 -9.22 -4.28 2.38
CA THR A 95 -8.00 -4.06 3.16
C THR A 95 -6.89 -5.03 2.80
N ALA A 96 -7.21 -6.31 2.61
CA ALA A 96 -6.21 -7.32 2.24
C ALA A 96 -5.90 -7.34 0.74
N GLY A 97 -6.92 -7.19 -0.10
CA GLY A 97 -6.81 -7.29 -1.56
C GLY A 97 -6.24 -6.04 -2.22
N LEU A 98 -6.61 -4.85 -1.73
CA LEU A 98 -6.09 -3.55 -2.19
C LEU A 98 -5.11 -2.98 -1.16
N SER A 99 -4.15 -3.81 -0.75
CA SER A 99 -3.12 -3.42 0.21
C SER A 99 -2.25 -2.26 -0.32
N ASN A 100 -1.49 -1.61 0.57
CA ASN A 100 -0.70 -0.44 0.24
C ASN A 100 0.64 -0.80 -0.45
N SER A 101 0.56 -1.36 -1.65
CA SER A 101 1.72 -1.78 -2.44
C SER A 101 2.58 -0.61 -2.91
N SER A 102 1.98 0.55 -3.18
CA SER A 102 2.70 1.69 -3.75
C SER A 102 3.50 2.50 -2.73
N PHE A 103 2.98 2.72 -1.51
CA PHE A 103 3.69 3.51 -0.49
C PHE A 103 4.53 2.65 0.44
N LEU A 104 4.00 1.50 0.86
CA LEU A 104 4.69 0.61 1.79
C LEU A 104 5.46 -0.50 1.08
N GLY A 105 4.98 -0.95 -0.09
CA GLY A 105 5.62 -2.03 -0.83
C GLY A 105 7.03 -1.69 -1.30
N TYR A 106 7.27 -0.49 -1.86
CA TYR A 106 8.62 -0.07 -2.30
C TYR A 106 9.68 -0.14 -1.19
N PRO A 107 9.51 0.52 -0.03
CA PRO A 107 10.45 0.41 1.09
C PRO A 107 10.62 -1.02 1.61
N ILE A 108 9.55 -1.83 1.63
CA ILE A 108 9.61 -3.22 2.09
C ILE A 108 10.41 -4.08 1.11
N ILE A 109 10.15 -3.97 -0.19
CA ILE A 109 10.89 -4.72 -1.21
C ILE A 109 12.36 -4.31 -1.21
N GLU A 110 12.66 -3.01 -1.12
CA GLU A 110 14.05 -2.55 -1.00
C GLU A 110 14.72 -3.06 0.28
N ALA A 111 13.99 -3.15 1.40
CA ALA A 111 14.52 -3.65 2.65
C ALA A 111 14.78 -5.18 2.62
N LEU A 112 13.90 -5.95 1.99
CA LEU A 112 13.97 -7.42 1.95
C LEU A 112 14.86 -7.94 0.80
N PHE A 113 14.82 -7.30 -0.36
CA PHE A 113 15.45 -7.76 -1.60
C PHE A 113 16.53 -6.80 -2.13
N GLY A 114 16.76 -5.67 -1.45
CA GLY A 114 17.69 -4.63 -1.90
C GLY A 114 17.19 -3.88 -3.13
N LYS A 115 18.03 -2.99 -3.68
CA LYS A 115 17.70 -2.21 -4.88
C LYS A 115 17.40 -3.09 -6.10
N LYS A 116 18.05 -4.26 -6.19
CA LYS A 116 17.80 -5.25 -7.25
C LYS A 116 16.37 -5.77 -7.27
N GLY A 117 15.70 -5.82 -6.11
CA GLY A 117 14.27 -6.19 -6.04
C GLY A 117 13.32 -5.15 -6.63
N LEU A 118 13.80 -3.93 -6.91
CA LEU A 118 13.05 -2.85 -7.55
C LEU A 118 13.39 -2.72 -9.04
N GLU A 119 14.36 -3.47 -9.54
CA GLU A 119 14.79 -3.45 -10.94
C GLU A 119 13.97 -4.51 -11.71
N THR A 120 13.13 -4.04 -12.63
CA THR A 120 12.50 -4.83 -13.71
C THR A 120 12.89 -4.23 -15.05
#